data_AF-A0A7Y3TZF8-F1
#
_entry.id   AF-A0A7Y3TZF8-F1
#
_cell.length_a   1.000
_cell.length_b   1.000
_cell.length_c   1.000
_cell.angle_alpha   90.00
_cell.angle_beta   90.00
_cell.angle_gamma   90.00
#
_symmetry.space_group_name_H-M   'P 1'
#
loop_
_entity.id
_entity.type
_entity.pdbx_description
1 polymer ?
#
loop_
_entity_poly.entity_id
_entity_poly.type
_entity_poly.pdbx_seq_one_letter_code
_entity_poly.pdbx_strand_id
1 'polypeptide(L)'
;MHEQLTAHQDFTEALTTEGKIIKVALLKGQYKNQPNNPKRQDGSIHEYCPPELIIDEMERFVALYSRYEEAHIAPEILSAWLHHRFTQIHPFQDGNGRIARAIASLVFLKSGLFPLVIRDSDREIQYFQH
;
A
#
# COMPACT_ATOMS: atom_id res chain seq x y z
N MET A 1 -2.19 13.12 -0.24
CA MET A 1 -3.08 11.99 -0.64
C MET A 1 -3.44 11.10 0.55
N HIS A 2 -2.47 10.50 1.28
CA HIS A 2 -2.76 9.61 2.41
C HIS A 2 -3.67 10.24 3.47
N GLU A 3 -3.36 11.45 3.93
CA GLU A 3 -4.15 12.17 4.93
C GLU A 3 -5.62 12.32 4.54
N GLN A 4 -5.90 12.61 3.27
CA GLN A 4 -7.28 12.75 2.78
C GLN A 4 -8.02 11.41 2.75
N LEU A 5 -7.35 10.34 2.31
CA LEU A 5 -7.93 8.98 2.26
C LEU A 5 -8.11 8.33 3.65
N THR A 6 -7.48 8.92 4.67
CA THR A 6 -7.56 8.49 6.07
C THR A 6 -8.18 9.56 6.97
N ALA A 7 -8.82 10.58 6.40
CA ALA A 7 -9.32 11.74 7.15
C ALA A 7 -10.27 11.33 8.28
N HIS A 8 -11.16 10.36 8.02
CA HIS A 8 -12.13 9.82 8.98
C HIS A 8 -11.57 8.77 9.95
N GLN A 9 -10.28 8.48 9.92
CA GLN A 9 -9.65 7.47 10.75
C GLN A 9 -8.62 8.10 11.68
N ASP A 10 -8.91 8.09 12.99
CA ASP A 10 -8.04 8.72 13.97
C ASP A 10 -7.04 7.76 14.62
N PHE A 11 -7.32 6.45 14.56
CA PHE A 11 -6.53 5.42 15.21
C PHE A 11 -6.28 4.23 14.29
N THR A 12 -5.21 3.48 14.59
CA THR A 12 -4.94 2.17 14.04
C THR A 12 -4.58 1.19 15.16
N GLU A 13 -4.70 -0.09 14.88
CA GLU A 13 -4.22 -1.14 15.77
C GLU A 13 -2.70 -1.33 15.59
N ALA A 14 -2.01 -1.53 16.71
CA ALA A 14 -0.59 -1.85 16.74
C ALA A 14 -0.34 -3.01 17.71
N LEU A 15 0.61 -3.88 17.37
CA LEU A 15 1.04 -4.98 18.22
C LEU A 15 2.22 -4.53 19.09
N THR A 16 2.09 -4.62 20.41
CA THR A 16 3.20 -4.34 21.33
C THR A 16 4.22 -5.47 21.32
N THR A 17 5.41 -5.21 21.88
CA THR A 17 6.45 -6.23 22.11
C THR A 17 5.97 -7.39 22.98
N GLU A 18 4.96 -7.17 23.81
CA GLU A 18 4.30 -8.18 24.65
C GLU A 18 3.22 -8.98 23.91
N GLY A 19 3.00 -8.71 22.61
CA GLY A 19 1.99 -9.36 21.78
C GLY A 19 0.56 -8.85 22.02
N LYS A 20 0.39 -7.70 22.68
CA LYS A 20 -0.92 -7.10 22.93
C LYS A 20 -1.30 -6.15 21.79
N ILE A 21 -2.56 -6.23 21.34
CA ILE A 21 -3.10 -5.24 20.40
C ILE A 21 -3.54 -4.00 21.17
N ILE A 22 -3.01 -2.84 20.78
CA ILE A 22 -3.37 -1.53 21.32
C ILE A 22 -3.84 -0.59 20.21
N LYS A 23 -4.63 0.42 20.56
CA LYS A 23 -4.98 1.51 19.64
C LYS A 23 -3.95 2.62 19.78
N VAL A 24 -3.35 3.01 18.67
CA VAL A 24 -2.42 4.13 18.56
C VAL A 24 -2.98 5.18 17.61
N ALA A 25 -2.63 6.45 17.83
CA ALA A 25 -3.02 7.52 16.91
C ALA A 25 -2.42 7.26 15.53
N LEU A 26 -3.23 7.44 14.49
CA LEU A 26 -2.78 7.28 13.11
C LEU A 26 -1.90 8.47 12.71
N LEU A 27 -0.68 8.17 12.24
CA LEU A 27 0.20 9.19 11.66
C LEU A 27 -0.27 9.58 10.25
N LYS A 28 -1.20 10.54 10.18
CA LYS A 28 -1.77 11.01 8.92
C LYS A 28 -0.70 11.70 8.06
N GLY A 29 -0.43 11.14 6.89
CA GLY A 29 0.45 11.74 5.88
C GLY A 29 1.93 11.45 6.10
N GLN A 30 2.28 10.70 7.14
CA GLN A 30 3.66 10.38 7.49
C GLN A 30 3.94 8.90 7.30
N TYR A 31 5.15 8.57 6.88
CA TYR A 31 5.59 7.17 6.80
C TYR A 31 5.66 6.54 8.19
N LYS A 32 5.50 5.22 8.25
CA LYS A 32 5.66 4.45 9.49
C LYS A 32 7.09 4.61 10.00
N ASN A 33 7.22 4.78 11.30
CA ASN A 33 8.50 4.87 12.01
C ASN A 33 8.84 3.58 12.78
N GLN A 34 7.96 2.58 12.71
CA GLN A 34 8.10 1.27 13.31
C GLN A 34 7.63 0.20 12.32
N PRO A 35 8.18 -1.03 12.37
CA PRO A 35 7.69 -2.14 11.56
C PRO A 35 6.22 -2.44 11.84
N ASN A 36 5.46 -2.80 10.80
CA ASN A 36 4.04 -3.19 10.88
C ASN A 36 3.77 -4.51 10.14
N ASN A 37 4.70 -5.46 10.28
CA ASN A 37 4.66 -6.75 9.62
C ASN A 37 3.59 -7.65 10.23
N PRO A 38 2.55 -8.06 9.48
CA PRO A 38 1.49 -8.89 10.02
C PRO A 38 1.96 -10.33 10.22
N LYS A 39 1.45 -10.96 11.29
CA LYS A 39 1.59 -12.39 11.51
C LYS A 39 0.52 -13.14 10.72
N ARG A 40 0.94 -14.15 9.95
CA ARG A 40 0.06 -15.02 9.16
C ARG A 40 -0.52 -16.15 10.01
N GLN A 41 -1.52 -16.85 9.49
CA GLN A 41 -2.19 -17.97 10.17
C GLN A 41 -1.23 -19.13 10.49
N ASP A 42 -0.24 -19.35 9.63
CA ASP A 42 0.82 -20.35 9.81
C ASP A 42 1.88 -19.94 10.84
N GLY A 43 1.75 -18.74 11.43
CA GLY A 43 2.68 -18.18 12.39
C GLY A 43 3.88 -17.44 11.80
N SER A 44 4.06 -17.46 10.48
CA SER A 44 5.10 -16.70 9.80
C SER A 44 4.81 -15.19 9.83
N ILE A 45 5.86 -14.39 9.69
CA ILE A 45 5.77 -12.92 9.61
C ILE A 45 5.91 -12.53 8.15
N HIS A 46 4.94 -11.76 7.63
CA HIS A 46 5.08 -11.17 6.30
C HIS A 46 5.83 -9.85 6.41
N GLU A 47 7.06 -9.83 5.90
CA GLU A 47 7.93 -8.66 5.99
C GLU A 47 7.62 -7.64 4.89
N TYR A 48 7.40 -6.39 5.32
CA TYR A 48 7.36 -5.22 4.44
C TYR A 48 8.68 -4.45 4.50
N CYS A 49 8.81 -3.41 3.67
CA CYS A 49 9.96 -2.50 3.72
C CYS A 49 10.17 -1.96 5.16
N PRO A 50 11.40 -2.06 5.69
CA PRO A 50 11.70 -1.52 7.01
C PRO A 50 11.69 0.03 6.98
N PRO A 51 11.32 0.70 8.08
CA PRO A 51 11.14 2.16 8.13
C PRO A 51 12.29 2.98 7.55
N GLU A 52 13.52 2.57 7.82
CA GLU A 52 14.75 3.22 7.40
C GLU A 52 14.97 3.23 5.87
N LEU A 53 14.33 2.32 5.12
CA LEU A 53 14.46 2.21 3.67
C LEU A 53 13.25 2.80 2.91
N ILE A 54 12.20 3.23 3.60
CA ILE A 54 10.95 3.66 2.95
C ILE A 54 11.19 4.83 2.01
N ILE A 55 11.98 5.82 2.43
CA ILE A 55 12.24 7.03 1.63
C ILE A 55 12.89 6.62 0.30
N ASP A 56 13.99 5.87 0.35
CA ASP A 56 14.72 5.41 -0.83
C ASP A 56 13.85 4.54 -1.75
N GLU A 57 13.03 3.64 -1.18
CA GLU A 57 12.15 2.78 -1.95
C GLU A 57 10.99 3.56 -2.59
N MET A 58 10.47 4.59 -1.93
CA MET A 58 9.44 5.47 -2.48
C MET A 58 9.99 6.39 -3.58
N GLU A 59 11.20 6.90 -3.43
CA GLU A 59 11.89 7.64 -4.49
C GLU A 59 12.12 6.76 -5.72
N ARG A 60 12.61 5.52 -5.51
CA ARG A 60 12.77 4.53 -6.59
C ARG A 60 11.44 4.19 -7.24
N PHE A 61 10.37 4.05 -6.45
CA PHE A 61 9.03 3.78 -6.94
C PHE A 61 8.54 4.86 -7.90
N VAL A 62 8.69 6.13 -7.52
CA VAL A 62 8.32 7.28 -8.39
C VAL A 62 9.20 7.33 -9.64
N ALA A 63 10.52 7.13 -9.51
CA ALA A 63 11.42 7.15 -10.65
C ALA A 63 11.11 6.05 -11.68
N LEU A 64 10.79 4.84 -11.21
CA LEU A 64 10.38 3.73 -12.08
C LEU A 64 9.03 3.97 -12.75
N TYR A 65 8.07 4.55 -12.02
CA TYR A 65 6.79 4.96 -12.62
C TYR A 65 6.99 5.91 -13.79
N SER A 66 7.78 6.98 -13.62
CA SER A 66 8.05 7.93 -14.70
C SER A 66 8.68 7.24 -15.92
N ARG A 67 9.65 6.34 -15.69
CA ARG A 67 10.28 5.57 -16.78
C ARG A 67 9.31 4.65 -17.51
N TYR A 68 8.38 4.01 -16.80
CA TYR A 68 7.36 3.15 -17.42
C TYR A 68 6.28 3.93 -18.14
N GLU A 69 5.94 5.14 -17.66
CA GLU A 69 5.05 6.06 -18.35
C GLU A 69 5.68 6.54 -19.67
N GLU A 70 6.96 6.93 -19.65
CA GLU A 70 7.74 7.30 -20.85
C GLU A 70 7.90 6.15 -21.85
N ALA A 71 8.03 4.91 -21.36
CA ALA A 71 8.10 3.71 -22.18
C ALA A 71 6.74 3.25 -22.74
N HIS A 72 5.65 3.97 -22.42
CA HIS A 72 4.29 3.63 -22.83
C HIS A 72 3.88 2.18 -22.51
N ILE A 73 4.23 1.71 -21.31
CA ILE A 73 3.77 0.40 -20.81
C ILE A 73 2.24 0.37 -20.79
N ALA A 74 1.66 -0.76 -21.19
CA ALA A 74 0.20 -0.95 -21.22
C ALA A 74 -0.44 -0.57 -19.87
N PRO A 75 -1.55 0.21 -19.86
CA PRO A 75 -2.16 0.71 -18.63
C PRO A 75 -2.48 -0.36 -17.59
N GLU A 76 -2.92 -1.54 -18.03
CA GLU A 76 -3.25 -2.68 -17.17
C GLU A 76 -2.02 -3.21 -16.44
N ILE A 77 -0.89 -3.31 -17.16
CA ILE A 77 0.39 -3.76 -16.60
C ILE A 77 0.94 -2.72 -15.64
N LEU A 78 0.94 -1.44 -16.03
CA LEU A 78 1.43 -0.35 -15.19
C LEU A 78 0.59 -0.21 -13.90
N SER A 79 -0.73 -0.32 -14.03
CA SER A 79 -1.68 -0.29 -12.90
C SER A 79 -1.42 -1.44 -11.91
N ALA A 80 -1.30 -2.67 -12.42
CA ALA A 80 -1.00 -3.85 -11.61
C ALA A 80 0.37 -3.71 -10.90
N TRP A 81 1.39 -3.23 -11.62
CA TRP A 81 2.72 -3.00 -11.07
C TRP A 81 2.72 -1.95 -9.97
N LEU A 82 2.06 -0.79 -10.17
CA LEU A 82 1.97 0.27 -9.17
C LEU A 82 1.28 -0.22 -7.89
N HIS A 83 0.15 -0.91 -8.04
CA HIS A 83 -0.57 -1.49 -6.91
C HIS A 83 0.35 -2.44 -6.14
N HIS A 84 0.93 -3.43 -6.83
CA HIS A 84 1.76 -4.45 -6.23
C HIS A 84 2.99 -3.87 -5.54
N ARG A 85 3.76 -3.04 -6.25
CA ARG A 85 5.00 -2.46 -5.71
C ARG A 85 4.73 -1.58 -4.49
N PHE A 86 3.69 -0.74 -4.53
CA PHE A 86 3.32 0.08 -3.38
C PHE A 86 2.90 -0.77 -2.18
N THR A 87 2.12 -1.83 -2.39
CA THR A 87 1.71 -2.74 -1.29
C THR A 87 2.87 -3.49 -0.66
N GLN A 88 3.93 -3.79 -1.42
CA GLN A 88 5.17 -4.38 -0.89
C GLN A 88 5.99 -3.40 -0.07
N ILE A 89 6.09 -2.13 -0.50
CA ILE A 89 6.76 -1.09 0.29
C ILE A 89 6.02 -0.86 1.61
N HIS A 90 4.68 -0.81 1.55
CA HIS A 90 3.81 -0.65 2.72
C HIS A 90 4.23 0.53 3.62
N PRO A 91 4.29 1.76 3.07
CA PRO A 91 4.98 2.88 3.71
C PRO A 91 4.24 3.50 4.90
N PHE A 92 2.93 3.30 5.03
CA PHE A 92 2.12 3.91 6.10
C PHE A 92 1.73 2.90 7.18
N GLN A 93 1.33 3.40 8.35
CA GLN A 93 0.83 2.53 9.45
C GLN A 93 -0.45 1.79 9.06
N ASP A 94 -1.36 2.48 8.36
CA ASP A 94 -2.58 1.92 7.77
C ASP A 94 -2.94 2.75 6.52
N GLY A 95 -3.96 2.35 5.76
CA GLY A 95 -4.43 3.04 4.56
C GLY A 95 -3.68 2.64 3.29
N ASN A 96 -2.67 1.78 3.38
CA ASN A 96 -1.85 1.35 2.23
C ASN A 96 -2.70 0.76 1.09
N GLY A 97 -3.65 -0.12 1.40
CA GLY A 97 -4.54 -0.69 0.38
C GLY A 97 -5.44 0.34 -0.31
N ARG A 98 -5.90 1.37 0.42
CA ARG A 98 -6.70 2.47 -0.18
C ARG A 98 -5.87 3.29 -1.15
N ILE A 99 -4.62 3.60 -0.78
CA ILE A 99 -3.69 4.33 -1.65
C ILE A 99 -3.33 3.48 -2.87
N ALA A 100 -2.98 2.21 -2.67
CA ALA A 100 -2.62 1.29 -3.76
C ALA A 100 -3.71 1.22 -4.84
N ARG A 101 -4.98 1.10 -4.43
CA ARG A 101 -6.12 1.10 -5.37
C ARG A 101 -6.32 2.45 -6.04
N ALA A 102 -6.15 3.55 -5.31
CA ALA A 102 -6.33 4.88 -5.86
C ALA A 102 -5.24 5.23 -6.90
N ILE A 103 -3.97 4.91 -6.64
CA ILE A 103 -2.89 5.12 -7.61
C ILE A 103 -3.01 4.19 -8.83
N ALA A 104 -3.45 2.95 -8.64
CA ALA A 104 -3.73 2.02 -9.73
C ALA A 104 -4.88 2.49 -10.62
N SER A 105 -5.94 3.04 -10.00
CA SER A 105 -7.08 3.63 -10.73
C SER A 105 -6.68 4.89 -11.50
N LEU A 106 -5.74 5.68 -10.97
CA LEU A 106 -5.25 6.89 -11.63
C LEU A 106 -4.63 6.60 -13.00
N VAL A 107 -3.97 5.45 -13.16
CA VAL A 107 -3.43 5.02 -14.46
C VAL A 107 -4.53 4.88 -15.49
N PHE A 108 -5.62 4.19 -15.17
CA PHE A 108 -6.75 4.02 -16.08
C PHE A 108 -7.42 5.36 -16.41
N LEU A 109 -7.63 6.21 -15.41
CA LEU A 109 -8.19 7.54 -15.63
C LEU A 109 -7.32 8.40 -16.55
N LYS A 110 -5.99 8.37 -16.37
CA LYS A 110 -5.04 9.05 -17.27
C LYS A 110 -5.10 8.52 -18.71
N SER A 111 -5.45 7.25 -18.90
CA SER A 111 -5.63 6.62 -20.21
C SER A 111 -7.05 6.75 -20.78
N GLY A 112 -7.95 7.52 -20.14
CA GLY A 112 -9.34 7.67 -20.58
C GLY A 112 -10.23 6.45 -20.33
N LEU A 113 -9.79 5.53 -19.46
CA LEU A 113 -10.50 4.32 -19.07
C LEU A 113 -11.21 4.48 -17.72
N PHE A 114 -12.12 3.58 -17.41
CA PHE A 114 -12.82 3.54 -16.12
C PHE A 114 -11.86 3.17 -14.97
N PRO A 115 -12.06 3.71 -13.76
CA PRO A 115 -11.22 3.39 -12.61
C PRO A 115 -11.37 1.93 -12.19
N LEU A 116 -10.38 1.42 -11.47
CA LEU A 116 -10.38 0.04 -10.99
C LEU A 116 -11.46 -0.13 -9.90
N VAL A 117 -12.46 -0.97 -10.17
CA VAL A 117 -13.48 -1.36 -9.19
C VAL A 117 -13.11 -2.72 -8.62
N ILE A 118 -12.50 -2.74 -7.43
CA ILE A 118 -12.29 -3.98 -6.66
C ILE A 118 -13.48 -4.14 -5.72
N ARG A 119 -14.26 -5.22 -5.89
CA ARG A 119 -15.42 -5.50 -5.04
C ARG A 119 -14.95 -6.23 -3.79
N ASP A 120 -15.67 -6.06 -2.67
CA ASP A 120 -15.34 -6.78 -1.43
C ASP A 120 -15.39 -8.31 -1.60
N SER A 121 -16.19 -8.82 -2.55
CA SER A 121 -16.22 -10.23 -2.96
C SER A 121 -14.90 -10.73 -3.55
N ASP A 122 -14.08 -9.84 -4.12
CA ASP A 122 -12.80 -10.20 -4.75
C ASP A 122 -11.68 -10.33 -3.70
N ARG A 123 -11.93 -9.85 -2.48
CA ARG A 123 -10.97 -9.82 -1.36
C ARG A 123 -10.69 -11.22 -0.79
N GLU A 124 -11.63 -12.16 -0.92
CA GLU A 124 -11.48 -13.54 -0.42
C GLU A 124 -10.60 -14.43 -1.31
N ILE A 125 -10.37 -14.06 -2.57
CA ILE A 125 -9.78 -14.98 -3.56
C ILE A 125 -8.25 -14.79 -3.74
N GLN A 126 -7.63 -13.66 -3.33
CA GLN A 126 -6.29 -13.33 -3.87
C GLN A 126 -5.18 -12.78 -2.96
N TYR A 127 -5.28 -12.78 -1.63
CA TYR A 127 -4.20 -12.22 -0.78
C TYR A 127 -3.53 -13.14 0.25
N PHE A 128 -3.77 -14.46 0.21
CA PHE A 128 -3.12 -15.44 1.12
C PHE A 128 -2.49 -16.66 0.42
N GLN A 129 -2.09 -16.54 -0.84
CA GLN A 129 -1.16 -17.50 -1.42
C GLN A 129 0.17 -16.79 -1.66
N HIS A 130 1.26 -17.43 -1.25
CA HIS A 130 2.67 -16.99 -1.18
C HIS A 130 3.05 -16.38 0.16
#